data_AF-A0ABD1RAE3-F1
#
_entry.id   AF-A0ABD1RAE3-F1
#
_cell.length_a   1.000
_cell.length_b   1.000
_cell.length_c   1.000
_cell.angle_alpha   90.00
_cell.angle_beta   90.00
_cell.angle_gamma   90.00
#
_symmetry.space_group_name_H-M   'P 1'
#
loop_
_entity.id
_entity.type
_entity.pdbx_description
1 polymer ?
#
loop_
_entity_poly.entity_id
_entity_poly.type
_entity_poly.pdbx_seq_one_letter_code
_entity_poly.pdbx_strand_id
1 'polypeptide(L)'
;MPDKREKIVRQRAETRVGCRAMILVRKVSSGKWVVTKFVKEHTHPLYPGKGRKDLIYDQYPNEHDKIRELTQQLAIEKKKAATYKRQLEMIFEHIEEHNQSLSKKIQAIVDNVREMESKEQQNDR
;
A
#
# COMPACT_ATOMS: atom_id res chain seq x y z
N MET A 1 21.59 6.04 15.05
CA MET A 1 21.91 5.44 13.74
C MET A 1 21.97 6.56 12.72
N PRO A 2 23.12 6.85 12.08
CA PRO A 2 23.23 8.01 11.20
C PRO A 2 22.61 7.72 9.82
N ASP A 3 21.80 8.67 9.36
CA ASP A 3 21.06 8.69 8.10
C ASP A 3 22.05 8.88 6.92
N LYS A 4 22.43 7.79 6.24
CA LYS A 4 23.29 7.81 5.05
C LYS A 4 22.46 8.11 3.80
N ARG A 5 21.95 9.34 3.67
CA ARG A 5 21.55 9.88 2.36
C ARG A 5 22.77 10.52 1.72
N GLU A 6 23.64 9.69 1.16
CA GLU A 6 24.68 10.17 0.24
C GLU A 6 24.00 10.86 -0.94
N LYS A 7 24.14 12.19 -1.00
CA LYS A 7 23.71 12.98 -2.14
C LYS A 7 24.63 12.61 -3.31
N ILE A 8 24.19 11.68 -4.15
CA ILE A 8 24.84 11.38 -5.42
C ILE A 8 24.75 12.65 -6.29
N VAL A 9 25.79 13.47 -6.26
CA VAL A 9 25.91 14.64 -7.14
C VAL A 9 26.25 14.11 -8.53
N ARG A 10 25.25 14.02 -9.40
CA ARG A 10 25.45 13.65 -10.81
C ARG A 10 26.36 14.70 -11.46
N GLN A 11 27.58 14.31 -11.83
CA GLN A 11 28.42 15.13 -12.71
C GLN A 11 27.67 15.31 -14.04
N ARG A 12 27.34 16.55 -14.36
CA ARG A 12 26.69 16.88 -15.62
C ARG A 12 27.71 16.60 -16.74
N ALA A 13 27.35 15.73 -17.68
CA ALA A 13 28.18 15.46 -18.85
C ALA A 13 28.51 16.77 -19.60
N GLU A 14 29.76 16.95 -20.00
CA GLU A 14 30.18 18.07 -20.82
C GLU A 14 29.58 17.92 -22.22
N THR A 15 28.47 18.62 -22.45
CA THR A 15 27.72 18.60 -23.72
C THR A 15 28.13 19.74 -24.66
N ARG A 16 29.14 20.53 -24.31
CA ARG A 16 29.57 21.70 -25.06
C ARG A 16 30.56 21.32 -26.16
N VAL A 17 30.03 20.74 -27.23
CA VAL A 17 30.79 20.41 -28.46
C VAL A 17 30.81 21.54 -29.50
N GLY A 18 30.42 22.76 -29.12
CA GLY A 18 30.33 23.90 -30.04
C GLY A 18 29.18 23.80 -31.07
N CYS A 19 28.16 22.97 -30.81
CA CYS A 19 27.02 22.84 -31.71
C CYS A 19 26.22 24.14 -31.80
N ARG A 20 25.92 24.59 -33.02
CA ARG A 20 25.12 25.80 -33.30
C ARG A 20 23.69 25.49 -33.76
N ALA A 21 23.30 24.22 -33.77
CA ALA A 21 21.93 23.81 -34.04
C ALA A 21 20.97 24.47 -33.06
N MET A 22 19.87 25.03 -33.56
CA MET A 22 18.92 25.77 -32.73
C MET A 22 17.56 25.88 -33.41
N ILE A 23 16.52 26.03 -32.59
CA ILE A 23 15.20 26.47 -33.01
C ILE A 23 14.82 27.70 -32.19
N LEU A 24 14.49 28.80 -32.86
CA LEU A 24 14.01 30.02 -32.23
C LEU A 24 12.53 30.19 -32.54
N VAL A 25 11.69 30.02 -31.53
CA VAL A 25 10.23 30.20 -31.64
C VAL A 25 9.85 31.53 -31.00
N ARG A 26 9.04 32.33 -31.69
CA ARG A 26 8.47 33.58 -31.16
C ARG A 26 6.95 33.55 -31.27
N LYS A 27 6.28 34.17 -30.31
CA LYS A 27 4.84 34.38 -30.35
C LYS A 27 4.57 35.69 -31.09
N VAL A 28 3.81 35.63 -32.18
CA VAL A 28 3.40 36.83 -32.93
C VAL A 28 2.18 37.47 -32.28
N SER A 29 1.92 38.74 -32.59
CA SER A 29 0.79 39.52 -32.05
C SER A 29 -0.58 38.87 -32.28
N SER A 30 -0.71 38.01 -33.29
CA SER A 30 -1.91 37.19 -33.55
C SER A 30 -2.08 35.99 -32.60
N GLY A 31 -1.19 35.83 -31.61
CA GLY A 31 -1.23 34.74 -30.63
C GLY A 31 -0.64 33.41 -31.12
N LYS A 32 -0.31 33.30 -32.41
CA LYS A 32 0.33 32.11 -33.00
C LYS A 32 1.81 32.04 -32.66
N TRP A 33 2.33 30.83 -32.57
CA TRP A 33 3.77 30.58 -32.43
C TRP A 33 4.38 30.33 -33.80
N VAL A 34 5.45 31.04 -34.12
CA VAL A 34 6.16 30.90 -35.39
C VAL A 34 7.63 30.60 -35.13
N VAL A 35 8.17 29.68 -35.93
CA VAL A 35 9.60 29.38 -35.94
C VAL A 35 10.29 30.47 -36.75
N THR A 36 11.10 31.28 -36.08
CA THR A 36 11.82 32.42 -36.68
C THR A 36 13.23 32.07 -37.13
N LYS A 37 13.83 31.04 -36.54
CA LYS A 37 15.12 30.51 -36.97
C LYS A 37 15.15 29.01 -36.71
N PHE A 38 15.63 28.26 -37.68
CA PHE A 38 15.84 26.83 -37.54
C PHE A 38 17.19 26.47 -38.18
N VAL A 39 18.09 25.93 -37.36
CA VAL A 39 19.38 25.37 -37.78
C VAL A 39 19.32 23.90 -37.42
N LYS A 40 19.18 23.05 -38.45
CA LYS A 40 19.00 21.60 -38.31
C LYS A 40 20.34 20.90 -38.17
N GLU A 41 21.38 21.49 -38.72
CA GLU A 41 22.70 20.90 -38.88
C GLU A 41 23.41 20.82 -37.53
N HIS A 42 23.76 19.60 -37.12
CA HIS A 42 24.57 19.34 -35.95
C HIS A 42 26.02 19.10 -36.37
N THR A 43 26.96 19.62 -35.60
CA THR A 43 28.40 19.35 -35.76
C THR A 43 28.85 18.06 -35.05
N HIS A 44 27.89 17.27 -34.55
CA HIS A 44 28.12 16.02 -33.83
C HIS A 44 27.00 15.03 -34.16
N PRO A 45 27.25 13.72 -34.03
CA PRO A 45 26.20 12.72 -34.11
C PRO A 45 25.10 13.00 -33.08
N LEU A 46 23.85 12.92 -33.53
CA LEU A 46 22.70 12.86 -32.65
C LEU A 46 22.63 11.44 -32.07
N TYR A 47 23.31 11.20 -30.96
CA TYR A 47 23.00 10.02 -30.17
C TYR A 47 21.56 10.16 -29.68
N PRO A 48 20.68 9.17 -29.90
CA PRO A 48 19.44 9.09 -29.15
C PRO A 48 19.89 8.99 -27.70
N GLY A 49 19.83 10.11 -26.96
CA GLY A 49 20.19 10.13 -25.56
C GLY A 49 19.40 9.01 -24.91
N LYS A 50 20.09 8.11 -24.18
CA LYS A 50 19.46 7.08 -23.35
C LYS A 50 18.22 7.72 -22.74
N GLY A 51 17.05 7.21 -23.12
CA GLY A 51 15.79 7.86 -22.77
C GLY A 51 15.76 8.07 -21.27
N ARG A 52 15.05 9.10 -20.77
CA ARG A 52 14.91 9.31 -19.31
C ARG A 52 14.57 8.02 -18.54
N LYS A 53 13.96 7.04 -19.21
CA LYS A 53 13.67 5.70 -18.69
C LYS A 53 14.91 4.88 -18.32
N ASP A 54 15.98 4.91 -19.10
CA ASP A 54 17.19 4.10 -18.84
C ASP A 54 17.96 4.62 -17.61
N LEU A 55 17.95 5.94 -17.40
CA LEU A 55 18.58 6.57 -16.22
C LEU A 55 17.81 6.33 -14.92
N ILE A 56 16.51 6.01 -15.00
CA ILE A 56 15.70 5.66 -13.82
C ILE A 56 16.04 4.23 -13.36
N TYR A 57 16.22 3.31 -14.30
CA TYR A 57 16.56 1.92 -14.00
C TYR A 57 17.97 1.76 -13.39
N ASP A 58 18.95 2.53 -13.89
CA ASP A 58 20.30 2.58 -13.30
C ASP A 58 20.33 3.22 -11.90
N GLN A 59 19.29 3.96 -11.50
CA GLN A 59 19.22 4.63 -10.20
C GLN A 59 18.83 3.69 -9.05
N TYR A 60 18.18 2.56 -9.32
CA TYR A 60 17.77 1.58 -8.31
C TYR A 60 17.94 0.13 -8.81
N PRO A 61 19.16 -0.42 -8.80
CA PRO A 61 19.45 -1.73 -9.38
C PRO A 61 18.72 -2.93 -8.73
N ASN A 62 18.00 -2.76 -7.61
CA ASN A 62 17.42 -3.86 -6.83
C ASN A 62 15.91 -3.70 -6.48
N GLU A 63 15.13 -2.85 -7.17
CA GLU A 63 13.69 -2.69 -6.84
C GLU A 63 12.92 -4.00 -6.96
N HIS A 64 13.23 -4.83 -7.96
CA HIS A 64 12.55 -6.11 -8.17
C HIS A 64 12.78 -7.10 -7.03
N ASP A 65 13.99 -7.17 -6.49
CA ASP A 65 14.29 -8.01 -5.33
C ASP A 65 13.53 -7.53 -4.10
N LYS A 66 13.44 -6.20 -3.90
CA LYS A 66 12.71 -5.62 -2.78
C LYS A 66 11.20 -5.84 -2.90
N ILE A 67 10.65 -5.71 -4.10
CA ILE A 67 9.25 -6.03 -4.39
C ILE A 67 8.96 -7.50 -4.06
N ARG A 68 9.82 -8.42 -4.49
CA ARG A 68 9.67 -9.86 -4.21
C ARG A 68 9.75 -10.15 -2.71
N GLU A 69 10.75 -9.60 -2.02
CA GLU A 69 10.94 -9.78 -0.57
C GLU A 69 9.73 -9.27 0.22
N LEU A 70 9.28 -8.05 -0.05
CA LEU A 70 8.13 -7.45 0.64
C LEU A 70 6.84 -8.21 0.33
N THR A 71 6.67 -8.69 -0.89
CA THR A 71 5.53 -9.52 -1.28
C THR A 71 5.50 -10.83 -0.47
N GLN A 72 6.66 -11.47 -0.29
CA GLN A 72 6.79 -12.68 0.51
C GLN A 72 6.49 -12.41 1.99
N GLN A 73 7.02 -11.32 2.57
CA GLN A 73 6.72 -10.92 3.94
C GLN A 73 5.22 -10.67 4.13
N LEU A 74 4.59 -9.96 3.20
CA LEU A 74 3.15 -9.71 3.23
C LEU A 74 2.33 -11.00 3.17
N ALA A 75 2.73 -11.98 2.34
CA ALA A 75 2.04 -13.26 2.25
C ALA A 75 2.12 -14.05 3.57
N ILE A 76 3.29 -14.03 4.24
CA ILE A 76 3.48 -14.67 5.54
C ILE A 76 2.59 -14.01 6.60
N GLU A 77 2.59 -12.68 6.68
CA GLU A 77 1.76 -11.96 7.65
C GLU A 77 0.26 -12.16 7.42
N LYS A 78 -0.20 -12.19 6.15
CA LYS A 78 -1.59 -12.54 5.83
C LYS A 78 -1.96 -13.95 6.32
N LYS A 79 -1.05 -14.93 6.17
CA LYS A 79 -1.27 -16.28 6.66
C LYS A 79 -1.37 -16.31 8.19
N LYS A 80 -0.48 -15.62 8.90
CA LYS A 80 -0.52 -15.50 10.36
C LYS A 80 -1.82 -14.85 10.85
N ALA A 81 -2.21 -13.73 10.25
CA ALA A 81 -3.46 -13.04 10.57
C ALA A 81 -4.69 -13.94 10.37
N ALA A 82 -4.72 -14.72 9.28
CA ALA A 82 -5.79 -15.68 9.04
C ALA A 82 -5.81 -16.81 10.09
N THR A 83 -4.66 -17.26 10.59
CA THR A 83 -4.60 -18.24 11.68
C THR A 83 -5.13 -17.66 12.98
N TYR A 84 -4.67 -16.48 13.39
CA TYR A 84 -5.14 -15.83 14.61
C TYR A 84 -6.64 -15.55 14.56
N LYS A 85 -7.17 -15.12 13.40
CA LYS A 85 -8.60 -14.92 13.21
C LYS A 85 -9.41 -16.19 13.49
N ARG A 86 -9.00 -17.33 12.92
CA ARG A 86 -9.67 -18.63 13.16
C ARG A 86 -9.61 -19.06 14.62
N GLN A 87 -8.47 -18.82 15.28
CA GLN A 87 -8.32 -19.13 16.70
C GLN A 87 -9.25 -18.28 17.57
N LEU A 88 -9.37 -16.98 17.28
CA LEU A 88 -10.29 -16.09 17.98
C LEU A 88 -11.75 -16.50 17.74
N GLU A 89 -12.14 -16.78 16.49
CA GLU A 89 -13.48 -17.27 16.15
C GLU A 89 -13.85 -18.52 16.97
N MET A 90 -12.94 -19.49 17.04
CA MET A 90 -13.13 -20.70 17.84
C MET A 90 -13.32 -20.40 19.34
N ILE A 91 -12.52 -19.48 19.91
CA ILE A 91 -12.65 -19.09 21.32
C ILE A 91 -14.00 -18.41 21.56
N PHE A 92 -14.42 -17.52 20.66
CA PHE A 92 -15.72 -16.85 20.75
C PHE A 92 -16.89 -17.85 20.71
N GLU A 93 -16.84 -18.83 19.80
CA GLU A 93 -17.85 -19.90 19.72
C GLU A 93 -17.94 -20.67 21.05
N HIS A 94 -16.82 -21.06 21.65
CA HIS A 94 -16.82 -21.76 22.94
C HIS A 94 -17.40 -20.90 24.07
N ILE A 95 -17.10 -19.60 24.11
CA ILE A 95 -17.64 -18.68 25.11
C ILE A 95 -19.15 -18.55 24.94
N GLU A 96 -19.63 -18.41 23.71
CA GLU A 96 -21.04 -18.30 23.38
C GLU A 96 -21.81 -19.57 23.80
N GLU A 97 -21.29 -20.75 23.45
CA GLU A 97 -21.87 -22.03 23.84
C GLU A 97 -21.96 -22.20 25.35
N HIS A 98 -20.89 -21.84 26.07
CA HIS A 98 -20.87 -21.91 27.53
C HIS A 98 -21.88 -20.95 28.16
N ASN A 99 -21.97 -19.71 27.66
CA ASN A 99 -22.94 -18.72 28.12
C ASN A 99 -24.38 -19.19 27.90
N GLN A 100 -24.68 -19.75 26.72
CA GLN A 100 -26.00 -20.30 26.42
C GLN A 100 -26.35 -21.49 27.31
N SER A 101 -25.40 -22.39 27.54
CA SER A 101 -25.57 -23.55 28.43
C SER A 101 -25.85 -23.11 29.87
N LEU A 102 -25.09 -22.13 30.38
CA LEU A 102 -25.28 -21.58 31.71
C LEU A 102 -26.63 -20.85 31.83
N SER A 103 -26.99 -20.05 30.83
CA SER A 103 -28.28 -19.35 30.79
C SER A 103 -29.46 -20.32 30.83
N LYS A 104 -29.42 -21.42 30.07
CA LYS A 104 -30.45 -22.47 30.11
C LYS A 104 -30.58 -23.12 31.49
N LYS A 105 -29.45 -23.40 32.16
CA LYS A 105 -29.46 -23.96 33.53
C LYS A 105 -30.07 -22.98 34.54
N ILE A 106 -29.71 -21.69 34.45
CA ILE A 106 -30.29 -20.65 35.30
C ILE A 106 -31.78 -20.55 35.05
N GLN A 107 -32.23 -20.54 33.79
CA GLN A 107 -33.64 -20.46 33.45
C GLN A 107 -34.43 -21.64 34.05
N ALA A 108 -33.91 -22.86 33.96
CA ALA A 108 -34.55 -24.03 34.57
C ALA A 108 -34.68 -23.89 36.09
N ILE A 109 -33.68 -23.34 36.78
CA ILE A 109 -33.76 -23.08 38.23
C ILE A 109 -34.82 -22.02 38.52
N VAL A 110 -34.86 -20.93 37.75
CA VAL A 110 -35.86 -19.86 37.91
C VAL A 110 -37.28 -20.40 37.70
N ASP A 111 -37.48 -21.23 36.68
CA ASP A 111 -38.78 -21.83 36.38
C ASP A 111 -39.23 -22.78 37.51
N ASN A 112 -38.31 -23.60 38.04
CA ASN A 112 -38.58 -24.46 39.20
C ASN A 112 -38.95 -23.64 40.46
N VAL A 113 -38.22 -22.56 40.76
CA VAL A 113 -38.52 -21.69 41.91
C VAL A 113 -39.90 -21.03 41.75
N ARG A 114 -40.21 -20.50 40.57
CA ARG A 114 -41.51 -19.91 40.27
C ARG A 114 -42.65 -20.91 40.43
N GLU A 115 -42.44 -22.16 40.02
CA GLU A 115 -43.44 -23.22 40.21
C GLU A 115 -43.67 -23.53 41.70
N MET A 116 -42.60 -23.59 42.51
CA MET A 116 -42.71 -23.77 43.95
C MET A 116 -43.47 -22.62 44.63
N GLU A 117 -43.11 -21.37 44.32
CA GLU A 117 -43.81 -20.18 44.84
C GLU A 117 -45.30 -20.17 44.47
N SER A 118 -45.63 -20.61 43.25
CA SER A 118 -47.02 -20.68 42.79
C SER A 118 -47.84 -21.74 43.55
N LYS A 119 -47.22 -22.87 43.91
CA LYS A 119 -47.84 -23.94 44.70
C LYS A 119 -48.04 -23.52 46.16
N GLU A 120 -47.09 -22.80 46.75
CA GLU A 120 -47.24 -22.25 48.11
C GLU A 120 -48.38 -21.23 48.19
N GLN A 121 -48.49 -20.30 47.23
CA GLN A 121 -49.58 -19.32 47.17
C GLN A 121 -50.98 -19.93 46.97
N GLN A 122 -51.07 -21.14 46.38
CA GLN A 122 -52.33 -21.88 46.28
C GLN A 122 -52.70 -22.62 47.56
N ASN A 123 -51.71 -23.05 48.36
CA ASN A 123 -51.95 -23.73 49.64
C ASN A 123 -52.27 -22.74 50.79
N ASP A 124 -51.81 -21.49 50.70
CA ASP A 124 -52.07 -20.43 51.70
C ASP A 124 -53.39 -19.65 51.46
N ARG A 125 -54.22 -20.06 50.49
CA ARG A 125 -55.57 -19.52 50.23
C ARG A 125 -56.66 -20.49 50.64
#